data_AF-A0A963ZHW3-F1
#
_entry.id   AF-A0A963ZHW3-F1
#
_cell.length_a   1.000
_cell.length_b   1.000
_cell.length_c   1.000
_cell.angle_alpha   90.00
_cell.angle_beta   90.00
_cell.angle_gamma   90.00
#
_symmetry.space_group_name_H-M   'P 1'
#
loop_
_entity.id
_entity.type
_entity.pdbx_description
1 polymer ?
#
loop_
_entity_poly.entity_id
_entity_poly.type
_entity_poly.pdbx_seq_one_letter_code
_entity_poly.pdbx_strand_id
1 'polypeptide(L)'
;MHRKIILIFYSLISLSIALPLILINVRLHQDAIIPIPVDADEHHEIVRHLDWLRKEMREGSAEEMQRRYPEGFVFLHALYGLAWCNVAAKVHDSTLKQKGLAEARWAYQRIDSKEGRHPFQRISTPPCGMFYAGWANYLLGSIIAARMERSIEEDSLFARNSEQLAFAFRTSETPFLQSYPGKAWPADAVVGVASLALYNKLFSPRYQSEVDRWVRMTRQRFDQATNLIPHAVDPTNGMPSVGARGSSLSLMLCFLPGIDSLLAREQYREFRAKFCMKILGLPAIREYPNGREGVGDIDSGPLFFGMGPAATIVAVGGMNVAGENRAATEQLCVINAFGFLFSFGGEPKYLFGIEPIADAFILWTSTLLTSEANVNVIESTPPFSRMTFHAISLGILLLLSFPYSLPFLRRRFRKRAEEK
;
A
#
# COMPACT_ATOMS: atom_id res chain seq x y z
N MET A 1 -50.62 -2.96 12.60
CA MET A 1 -49.72 -3.51 11.56
C MET A 1 -48.58 -2.56 11.22
N HIS A 2 -48.87 -1.31 10.85
CA HIS A 2 -47.89 -0.28 10.44
C HIS A 2 -46.71 -0.06 11.41
N ARG A 3 -46.97 0.08 12.72
CA ARG A 3 -45.92 0.26 13.75
C ARG A 3 -44.94 -0.93 13.86
N LYS A 4 -45.41 -2.17 13.63
CA LYS A 4 -44.54 -3.36 13.65
C LYS A 4 -43.61 -3.37 12.44
N ILE A 5 -44.11 -3.00 11.26
CA ILE A 5 -43.33 -2.90 10.02
C ILE A 5 -42.25 -1.83 10.15
N ILE A 6 -42.60 -0.65 10.67
CA ILE A 6 -41.64 0.44 10.93
C ILE A 6 -40.53 -0.01 11.88
N LEU A 7 -40.88 -0.72 12.96
CA LEU A 7 -39.89 -1.25 13.90
C LEU A 7 -38.99 -2.30 13.28
N ILE A 8 -39.51 -3.19 12.42
CA ILE A 8 -38.69 -4.18 11.70
C ILE A 8 -37.71 -3.48 10.77
N PHE A 9 -38.16 -2.51 9.98
CA PHE A 9 -37.30 -1.76 9.07
C PHE A 9 -36.23 -0.97 9.83
N TYR A 10 -36.60 -0.32 10.93
CA TYR A 10 -35.66 0.35 11.81
C TYR A 10 -34.64 -0.62 12.42
N SER A 11 -35.06 -1.82 12.83
CA SER A 11 -34.15 -2.87 13.32
C SER A 11 -33.14 -3.28 12.26
N LEU A 12 -33.58 -3.48 11.02
CA LEU A 12 -32.69 -3.88 9.93
C LEU A 12 -31.63 -2.81 9.65
N ILE A 13 -32.02 -1.53 9.58
CA ILE A 13 -31.09 -0.41 9.41
C ILE A 13 -30.17 -0.27 10.62
N SER A 14 -30.71 -0.36 11.83
CA SER A 14 -29.92 -0.24 13.05
C SER A 14 -28.88 -1.34 13.14
N LEU A 15 -29.24 -2.58 12.79
CA LEU A 15 -28.32 -3.71 12.73
C LEU A 15 -27.27 -3.55 11.63
N SER A 16 -27.64 -3.05 10.45
CA SER A 16 -26.69 -2.84 9.34
C SER A 16 -25.64 -1.77 9.64
N ILE A 17 -25.91 -0.85 10.57
CA ILE A 17 -24.93 0.14 11.05
C ILE A 17 -24.21 -0.36 12.31
N ALA A 18 -24.95 -0.86 13.29
CA ALA A 18 -24.41 -1.25 14.59
C ALA A 18 -23.43 -2.43 14.47
N LEU A 19 -23.73 -3.44 13.65
CA LEU A 19 -22.88 -4.63 13.54
C LEU A 19 -21.49 -4.30 12.96
N PRO A 20 -21.35 -3.62 11.79
CA PRO A 20 -20.04 -3.18 11.31
C PRO A 20 -19.32 -2.27 12.31
N LEU A 21 -20.04 -1.37 12.96
CA LEU A 21 -19.45 -0.44 13.93
C LEU A 21 -18.86 -1.19 15.14
N ILE A 22 -19.59 -2.14 15.71
CA ILE A 22 -19.10 -3.00 16.80
C ILE A 22 -17.91 -3.82 16.31
N LEU A 23 -17.99 -4.42 15.12
CA LEU A 23 -16.89 -5.20 14.54
C LEU A 23 -15.62 -4.36 14.38
N ILE A 24 -15.71 -3.14 13.82
CA ILE A 24 -14.57 -2.23 13.69
C ILE A 24 -14.00 -1.89 15.06
N ASN A 25 -14.84 -1.59 16.06
CA ASN A 25 -14.38 -1.29 17.42
C ASN A 25 -13.60 -2.44 18.05
N VAL A 26 -14.05 -3.69 17.85
CA VAL A 26 -13.34 -4.89 18.32
C VAL A 26 -12.04 -5.07 17.54
N ARG A 27 -12.08 -4.97 16.21
CA ARG A 27 -10.93 -5.19 15.33
C ARG A 27 -9.81 -4.17 15.49
N LEU A 28 -10.14 -2.94 15.87
CA LEU A 28 -9.12 -1.96 16.20
C LEU A 28 -8.17 -2.46 17.30
N HIS A 29 -8.63 -3.36 18.18
CA HIS A 29 -7.84 -3.96 19.26
C HIS A 29 -7.38 -5.40 18.97
N GLN A 30 -7.72 -5.96 17.82
CA GLN A 30 -7.11 -7.20 17.36
C GLN A 30 -5.73 -6.88 16.79
N ASP A 31 -4.81 -7.84 16.91
CA ASP A 31 -3.49 -7.70 16.33
C ASP A 31 -3.63 -7.42 14.83
N ALA A 32 -2.93 -6.40 14.35
CA ALA A 32 -2.79 -6.23 12.91
C ALA A 32 -2.13 -7.48 12.31
N ILE A 33 -2.32 -7.71 11.00
CA ILE A 33 -1.50 -8.66 10.23
C ILE A 33 -0.06 -8.56 10.75
N ILE A 34 0.38 -9.64 11.38
CA ILE A 34 1.62 -9.65 12.14
C ILE A 34 2.76 -9.58 11.11
N PRO A 35 3.75 -8.68 11.28
CA PRO A 35 5.02 -8.77 10.59
C PRO A 35 5.51 -10.21 10.56
N ILE A 36 5.89 -10.72 9.39
CA ILE A 36 6.30 -12.12 9.23
C ILE A 36 7.45 -12.41 10.20
N PRO A 37 7.25 -13.28 11.22
CA PRO A 37 8.32 -13.64 12.13
C PRO A 37 9.29 -14.62 11.45
N VAL A 38 10.49 -14.74 12.00
CA VAL A 38 11.56 -15.59 11.42
C VAL A 38 11.19 -17.08 11.42
N ASP A 39 10.33 -17.49 12.35
CA ASP A 39 9.81 -18.85 12.52
C ASP A 39 8.45 -19.05 11.83
N ALA A 40 8.00 -18.10 11.00
CA ALA A 40 6.76 -18.26 10.24
C ALA A 40 6.81 -19.51 9.35
N ASP A 41 5.69 -20.22 9.32
CA ASP A 41 5.46 -21.39 8.48
C ASP A 41 4.39 -21.10 7.41
N GLU A 42 3.96 -22.14 6.71
CA GLU A 42 2.93 -22.05 5.67
C GLU A 42 1.53 -21.67 6.18
N HIS A 43 1.28 -21.78 7.50
CA HIS A 43 -0.01 -21.47 8.11
C HIS A 43 -0.11 -20.00 8.55
N HIS A 44 1.01 -19.26 8.53
CA HIS A 44 1.03 -17.83 8.84
C HIS A 44 0.02 -17.04 7.97
N GLU A 45 -0.64 -16.05 8.57
CA GLU A 45 -1.74 -15.31 7.93
C GLU A 45 -1.34 -14.68 6.59
N ILE A 46 -0.18 -14.02 6.53
CA ILE A 46 0.36 -13.45 5.28
C ILE A 46 0.55 -14.52 4.21
N VAL A 47 1.05 -15.71 4.59
CA VAL A 47 1.31 -16.80 3.63
C VAL A 47 -0.02 -17.33 3.07
N ARG A 48 -1.01 -17.57 3.93
CA ARG A 48 -2.36 -17.98 3.50
C ARG A 48 -3.00 -16.92 2.60
N HIS A 49 -2.78 -15.64 2.88
CA HIS A 49 -3.32 -14.57 2.06
C HIS A 49 -2.62 -14.47 0.69
N LEU A 50 -1.30 -14.65 0.64
CA LEU A 50 -0.58 -14.77 -0.62
C LEU A 50 -1.07 -15.98 -1.44
N ASP A 51 -1.32 -17.13 -0.79
CA ASP A 51 -1.88 -18.30 -1.48
C ASP A 51 -3.29 -18.05 -2.03
N TRP A 52 -4.13 -17.28 -1.33
CA TRP A 52 -5.42 -16.83 -1.87
C TRP A 52 -5.22 -15.91 -3.08
N LEU A 53 -4.37 -14.89 -2.97
CA LEU A 53 -4.12 -13.93 -4.05
C LEU A 53 -3.59 -14.63 -5.31
N ARG A 54 -2.76 -15.66 -5.13
CA ARG A 54 -2.32 -16.56 -6.20
C ARG A 54 -3.49 -17.22 -6.92
N LYS A 55 -4.47 -17.76 -6.20
CA LYS A 55 -5.66 -18.41 -6.80
C LYS A 55 -6.44 -17.39 -7.63
N GLU A 56 -6.73 -16.23 -7.08
CA GLU A 56 -7.46 -15.15 -7.78
C GLU A 56 -6.73 -14.73 -9.07
N MET A 57 -5.41 -14.56 -9.02
CA MET A 57 -4.62 -14.22 -10.22
C MET A 57 -4.65 -15.32 -11.27
N ARG A 58 -4.65 -16.60 -10.87
CA ARG A 58 -4.77 -17.74 -11.79
C ARG A 58 -6.17 -17.87 -12.38
N GLU A 59 -7.18 -17.34 -11.70
CA GLU A 59 -8.58 -17.27 -12.16
C GLU A 59 -8.85 -16.03 -13.03
N GLY A 60 -7.84 -15.20 -13.29
CA GLY A 60 -7.90 -14.09 -14.25
C GLY A 60 -8.06 -12.71 -13.62
N SER A 61 -7.88 -12.57 -12.30
CA SER A 61 -8.03 -11.26 -11.64
C SER A 61 -7.00 -10.23 -12.13
N ALA A 62 -5.79 -10.64 -12.51
CA ALA A 62 -4.77 -9.73 -13.04
C ALA A 62 -5.17 -9.13 -14.39
N GLU A 63 -5.74 -9.94 -15.28
CA GLU A 63 -6.26 -9.53 -16.58
C GLU A 63 -7.48 -8.61 -16.41
N GLU A 64 -8.35 -8.90 -15.45
CA GLU A 64 -9.47 -8.01 -15.10
C GLU A 64 -8.97 -6.67 -14.56
N MET A 65 -7.93 -6.68 -13.71
CA MET A 65 -7.32 -5.43 -13.26
C MET A 65 -6.72 -4.66 -14.44
N GLN A 66 -6.12 -5.34 -15.42
CA GLN A 66 -5.55 -4.68 -16.60
C GLN A 66 -6.61 -3.94 -17.45
N ARG A 67 -7.83 -4.49 -17.51
CA ARG A 67 -8.96 -3.87 -18.22
C ARG A 67 -9.42 -2.57 -17.56
N ARG A 68 -9.26 -2.47 -16.24
CA ARG A 68 -9.63 -1.29 -15.44
C ARG A 68 -8.49 -0.27 -15.35
N TYR A 69 -7.27 -0.78 -15.20
CA TYR A 69 -6.03 -0.02 -15.03
C TYR A 69 -4.98 -0.62 -15.96
N PRO A 70 -4.43 0.10 -16.95
CA PRO A 70 -3.40 -0.44 -17.84
C PRO A 70 -2.23 -1.11 -17.10
N GLU A 71 -1.89 -0.60 -15.93
CA GLU A 71 -0.85 -1.05 -15.00
C GLU A 71 -1.25 -2.28 -14.18
N GLY A 72 -2.55 -2.56 -14.04
CA GLY A 72 -3.12 -3.45 -13.03
C GLY A 72 -2.52 -4.85 -13.04
N PHE A 73 -2.29 -5.42 -14.22
CA PHE A 73 -1.65 -6.73 -14.36
C PHE A 73 -0.23 -6.75 -13.79
N VAL A 74 0.58 -5.73 -14.13
CA VAL A 74 1.98 -5.66 -13.70
C VAL A 74 2.05 -5.33 -12.22
N PHE A 75 1.26 -4.39 -11.72
CA PHE A 75 1.20 -4.08 -10.30
C PHE A 75 0.86 -5.32 -9.47
N LEU A 76 -0.19 -6.05 -9.85
CA LEU A 76 -0.66 -7.19 -9.07
C LEU A 76 0.42 -8.26 -8.93
N HIS A 77 1.07 -8.63 -10.04
CA HIS A 77 2.17 -9.60 -10.02
C HIS A 77 3.43 -9.05 -9.34
N ALA A 78 3.76 -7.77 -9.54
CA ALA A 78 4.98 -7.18 -8.98
C ALA A 78 4.89 -7.11 -7.45
N LEU A 79 3.78 -6.60 -6.92
CA LEU A 79 3.54 -6.50 -5.48
C LEU A 79 3.47 -7.89 -4.83
N TYR A 80 2.80 -8.85 -5.47
CA TYR A 80 2.77 -10.24 -5.03
C TYR A 80 4.17 -10.86 -4.98
N GLY A 81 4.96 -10.71 -6.06
CA GLY A 81 6.31 -11.24 -6.12
C GLY A 81 7.26 -10.58 -5.11
N LEU A 82 7.14 -9.27 -4.90
CA LEU A 82 7.91 -8.55 -3.89
C LEU A 82 7.54 -8.97 -2.47
N ALA A 83 6.26 -9.19 -2.19
CA ALA A 83 5.81 -9.73 -0.91
C ALA A 83 6.45 -11.10 -0.63
N TRP A 84 6.48 -11.99 -1.63
CA TRP A 84 7.16 -13.29 -1.52
C TRP A 84 8.68 -13.19 -1.38
N CYS A 85 9.34 -12.24 -2.05
CA CYS A 85 10.77 -11.97 -1.84
C CYS A 85 11.05 -11.56 -0.39
N ASN A 86 10.19 -10.70 0.17
CA ASN A 86 10.30 -10.28 1.57
C ASN A 86 10.04 -11.43 2.55
N VAL A 87 9.08 -12.32 2.27
CA VAL A 87 8.84 -13.55 3.05
C VAL A 87 10.10 -14.42 3.04
N ALA A 88 10.60 -14.77 1.85
CA ALA A 88 11.75 -15.65 1.68
C ALA A 88 13.04 -15.09 2.33
N ALA A 89 13.19 -13.76 2.33
CA ALA A 89 14.33 -13.10 2.97
C ALA A 89 14.27 -13.15 4.51
N LYS A 90 13.09 -13.29 5.12
CA LYS A 90 12.88 -13.21 6.58
C LYS A 90 12.80 -14.56 7.28
N VAL A 91 12.12 -15.53 6.68
CA VAL A 91 11.85 -16.81 7.34
C VAL A 91 13.11 -17.67 7.43
N HIS A 92 13.15 -18.66 8.33
CA HIS A 92 14.21 -19.66 8.40
C HIS A 92 13.86 -20.95 7.63
N ASP A 93 12.56 -21.27 7.53
CA ASP A 93 12.09 -22.48 6.88
C ASP A 93 12.49 -22.53 5.39
N SER A 94 13.31 -23.53 5.02
CA SER A 94 13.84 -23.66 3.65
C SER A 94 12.76 -23.97 2.62
N THR A 95 11.70 -24.68 3.01
CA THR A 95 10.60 -25.05 2.12
C THR A 95 9.81 -23.80 1.74
N LEU A 96 9.50 -22.95 2.72
CA LEU A 96 8.82 -21.69 2.54
C LEU A 96 9.68 -20.68 1.77
N LYS A 97 11.00 -20.66 1.98
CA LYS A 97 11.93 -19.89 1.13
C LYS A 97 11.85 -20.31 -0.33
N GLN A 98 11.93 -21.61 -0.60
CA GLN A 98 11.86 -22.15 -1.95
C GLN A 98 10.51 -21.84 -2.61
N LYS A 99 9.40 -22.00 -1.86
CA LYS A 99 8.06 -21.60 -2.29
C LYS A 99 8.02 -20.13 -2.66
N GLY A 100 8.48 -19.24 -1.77
CA GLY A 100 8.47 -17.79 -2.01
C GLY A 100 9.27 -17.40 -3.26
N LEU A 101 10.47 -17.95 -3.44
CA LEU A 101 11.27 -17.68 -4.64
C LEU A 101 10.63 -18.25 -5.92
N ALA A 102 9.98 -19.41 -5.85
CA ALA A 102 9.27 -19.98 -6.99
C ALA A 102 8.06 -19.10 -7.39
N GLU A 103 7.28 -18.63 -6.41
CA GLU A 103 6.14 -17.74 -6.64
C GLU A 103 6.58 -16.36 -7.17
N ALA A 104 7.66 -15.80 -6.65
CA ALA A 104 8.20 -14.53 -7.15
C ALA A 104 8.71 -14.65 -8.60
N ARG A 105 9.38 -15.77 -8.95
CA ARG A 105 9.78 -16.06 -10.34
C ARG A 105 8.60 -16.25 -11.27
N TRP A 106 7.56 -16.97 -10.82
CA TRP A 106 6.32 -17.10 -11.59
C TRP A 106 5.71 -15.72 -11.86
N ALA A 107 5.65 -14.85 -10.86
CA ALA A 107 5.14 -13.49 -11.01
C ALA A 107 5.98 -12.66 -12.01
N TYR A 108 7.31 -12.77 -11.94
CA TYR A 108 8.21 -12.15 -12.92
C TYR A 108 7.94 -12.68 -14.34
N GLN A 109 7.80 -13.98 -14.53
CA GLN A 109 7.48 -14.59 -15.83
C GLN A 109 6.12 -14.11 -16.39
N ARG A 110 5.14 -13.87 -15.52
CA ARG A 110 3.86 -13.26 -15.93
C ARG A 110 4.05 -11.82 -16.39
N ILE A 111 4.82 -11.01 -15.66
CA ILE A 111 5.16 -9.64 -16.10
C ILE A 111 5.91 -9.65 -17.44
N ASP A 112 6.81 -10.62 -17.65
CA ASP A 112 7.58 -10.76 -18.89
C ASP A 112 6.79 -11.31 -20.09
N SER A 113 5.52 -11.70 -19.87
CA SER A 113 4.68 -12.32 -20.89
C SER A 113 4.15 -11.33 -21.93
N LYS A 114 3.48 -11.85 -22.96
CA LYS A 114 2.80 -11.01 -23.96
C LYS A 114 1.70 -10.15 -23.30
N GLU A 115 0.97 -10.72 -22.34
CA GLU A 115 -0.10 -10.06 -21.60
C GLU A 115 0.46 -8.94 -20.70
N GLY A 116 1.54 -9.22 -19.95
CA GLY A 116 2.19 -8.22 -19.10
C GLY A 116 2.74 -7.02 -19.88
N ARG A 117 3.18 -7.24 -21.13
CA ARG A 117 3.71 -6.21 -22.03
C ARG A 117 2.65 -5.53 -22.91
N HIS A 118 1.44 -6.08 -22.99
CA HIS A 118 0.44 -5.68 -23.99
C HIS A 118 0.09 -4.17 -23.99
N PRO A 119 -0.14 -3.50 -22.85
CA PRO A 119 -0.54 -2.09 -22.85
C PRO A 119 0.66 -1.13 -23.03
N PHE A 120 1.89 -1.65 -23.06
CA PHE A 120 3.11 -0.86 -23.03
C PHE A 120 3.82 -0.84 -24.39
N GLN A 121 4.26 0.34 -24.82
CA GLN A 121 4.89 0.50 -26.13
C GLN A 121 6.33 0.00 -26.13
N ARG A 122 6.65 -0.99 -26.98
CA ARG A 122 8.00 -1.59 -27.02
C ARG A 122 9.09 -0.65 -27.53
N ILE A 123 8.73 0.35 -28.33
CA ILE A 123 9.68 1.28 -28.98
C ILE A 123 10.13 2.43 -28.07
N SER A 124 9.55 2.57 -26.87
CA SER A 124 9.97 3.61 -25.93
C SER A 124 11.37 3.35 -25.37
N THR A 125 11.96 4.38 -24.76
CA THR A 125 13.23 4.30 -24.04
C THR A 125 12.99 4.72 -22.58
N PRO A 126 13.05 3.79 -21.60
CA PRO A 126 13.35 2.36 -21.75
C PRO A 126 12.22 1.58 -22.46
N PRO A 127 12.50 0.39 -23.02
CA PRO A 127 11.47 -0.43 -23.68
C PRO A 127 10.26 -0.68 -22.77
N CYS A 128 9.05 -0.56 -23.32
CA CYS A 128 7.79 -0.65 -22.57
C CYS A 128 7.58 0.47 -21.53
N GLY A 129 8.42 1.51 -21.52
CA GLY A 129 8.23 2.70 -20.69
C GLY A 129 8.72 2.49 -19.25
N MET A 130 8.84 3.60 -18.53
CA MET A 130 9.45 3.62 -17.20
C MET A 130 8.68 2.77 -16.19
N PHE A 131 7.34 2.82 -16.19
CA PHE A 131 6.51 1.99 -15.31
C PHE A 131 6.86 0.49 -15.42
N TYR A 132 6.71 -0.09 -16.61
CA TYR A 132 6.96 -1.51 -16.84
C TYR A 132 8.40 -1.89 -16.53
N ALA A 133 9.35 -1.15 -17.13
CA ALA A 133 10.77 -1.48 -17.02
C ALA A 133 11.27 -1.39 -15.58
N GLY A 134 10.81 -0.38 -14.82
CA GLY A 134 11.15 -0.20 -13.41
C GLY A 134 10.64 -1.35 -12.55
N TRP A 135 9.34 -1.62 -12.59
CA TRP A 135 8.72 -2.66 -11.75
C TRP A 135 9.25 -4.07 -12.07
N ALA A 136 9.38 -4.42 -13.35
CA ALA A 136 9.92 -5.71 -13.76
C ALA A 136 11.36 -5.89 -13.27
N ASN A 137 12.22 -4.89 -13.48
CA ASN A 137 13.63 -4.98 -13.10
C ASN A 137 13.83 -4.96 -11.58
N TYR A 138 13.03 -4.19 -10.86
CA TYR A 138 13.08 -4.15 -9.39
C TYR A 138 12.65 -5.49 -8.77
N LEU A 139 11.61 -6.15 -9.31
CA LEU A 139 11.23 -7.49 -8.88
C LEU A 139 12.35 -8.50 -9.15
N LEU A 140 12.96 -8.48 -10.35
CA LEU A 140 14.08 -9.37 -10.67
C LEU A 140 15.26 -9.18 -9.70
N GLY A 141 15.62 -7.93 -9.42
CA GLY A 141 16.65 -7.62 -8.43
C GLY A 141 16.29 -8.12 -7.03
N SER A 142 15.01 -8.06 -6.65
CA SER A 142 14.52 -8.55 -5.35
C SER A 142 14.56 -10.08 -5.26
N ILE A 143 14.25 -10.79 -6.34
CA ILE A 143 14.42 -12.26 -6.44
C ILE A 143 15.91 -12.60 -6.27
N ILE A 144 16.80 -11.86 -6.94
CA ILE A 144 18.25 -12.05 -6.85
C ILE A 144 18.76 -11.78 -5.43
N ALA A 145 18.21 -10.78 -4.74
CA ALA A 145 18.57 -10.45 -3.36
C ALA A 145 18.15 -11.54 -2.36
N ALA A 146 17.02 -12.21 -2.60
CA ALA A 146 16.45 -13.21 -1.70
C ALA A 146 16.87 -14.66 -2.03
N ARG A 147 17.55 -14.90 -3.15
CA ARG A 147 17.87 -16.26 -3.63
C ARG A 147 18.81 -17.01 -2.69
N MET A 148 18.64 -18.32 -2.66
CA MET A 148 19.53 -19.25 -1.93
C MET A 148 20.78 -19.61 -2.74
N GLU A 149 20.64 -19.67 -4.07
CA GLU A 149 21.69 -20.09 -4.99
C GLU A 149 21.81 -19.13 -6.15
N ARG A 150 23.04 -18.95 -6.65
CA ARG A 150 23.33 -18.05 -7.76
C ARG A 150 22.83 -18.62 -9.09
N SER A 151 22.23 -17.75 -9.91
CA SER A 151 21.88 -18.05 -11.30
C SER A 151 22.57 -17.07 -12.24
N ILE A 152 23.39 -17.60 -13.16
CA ILE A 152 24.10 -16.80 -14.17
C ILE A 152 23.09 -16.15 -15.14
N GLU A 153 21.99 -16.85 -15.44
CA GLU A 153 20.95 -16.35 -16.33
C GLU A 153 20.23 -15.14 -15.73
N GLU A 154 19.80 -15.24 -14.46
CA GLU A 154 19.16 -14.14 -13.73
C GLU A 154 20.11 -12.94 -13.59
N ASP A 155 21.37 -13.17 -13.21
CA ASP A 155 22.40 -12.13 -13.10
C ASP A 155 22.59 -11.39 -14.43
N SER A 156 22.69 -12.15 -15.53
CA SER A 156 22.91 -11.60 -16.86
C SER A 156 21.68 -10.82 -17.36
N LEU A 157 20.47 -11.30 -17.06
CA LEU A 157 19.24 -10.61 -17.39
C LEU A 157 19.11 -9.29 -16.62
N PHE A 158 19.37 -9.32 -15.31
CA PHE A 158 19.33 -8.13 -14.47
C PHE A 158 20.38 -7.09 -14.88
N ALA A 159 21.59 -7.53 -15.25
CA ALA A 159 22.62 -6.64 -15.78
C ALA A 159 22.21 -5.98 -17.11
N ARG A 160 21.63 -6.74 -18.05
CA ARG A 160 21.16 -6.19 -19.34
C ARG A 160 20.04 -5.17 -19.14
N ASN A 161 19.04 -5.51 -18.34
CA ASN A 161 17.91 -4.61 -18.05
C ASN A 161 18.37 -3.35 -17.31
N SER A 162 19.29 -3.49 -16.35
CA SER A 162 19.85 -2.35 -15.62
C SER A 162 20.69 -1.44 -16.52
N GLU A 163 21.43 -1.98 -17.49
CA GLU A 163 22.14 -1.16 -18.48
C GLU A 163 21.18 -0.36 -19.36
N GLN A 164 20.05 -0.96 -19.79
CA GLN A 164 19.04 -0.26 -20.58
C GLN A 164 18.39 0.88 -19.78
N LEU A 165 18.08 0.66 -18.51
CA LEU A 165 17.56 1.70 -17.61
C LEU A 165 18.60 2.80 -17.38
N ALA A 166 19.85 2.44 -17.08
CA ALA A 166 20.93 3.39 -16.87
C ALA A 166 21.19 4.24 -18.13
N PHE A 167 21.19 3.62 -19.31
CA PHE A 167 21.28 4.33 -20.58
C PHE A 167 20.14 5.34 -20.74
N ALA A 168 18.88 4.93 -20.52
CA ALA A 168 17.73 5.82 -20.63
C ALA A 168 17.82 7.02 -19.68
N PHE A 169 18.22 6.81 -18.41
CA PHE A 169 18.44 7.91 -17.48
C PHE A 169 19.59 8.81 -17.92
N ARG A 170 20.71 8.24 -18.37
CA ARG A 170 21.91 8.99 -18.79
C ARG A 170 21.62 9.92 -19.96
N THR A 171 20.84 9.49 -20.95
CA THR A 171 20.54 10.27 -22.15
C THR A 171 19.37 11.23 -22.00
N SER A 172 18.57 11.11 -20.95
CA SER A 172 17.42 11.99 -20.72
C SER A 172 17.82 13.33 -20.10
N GLU A 173 17.16 14.40 -20.53
CA GLU A 173 17.28 15.76 -19.96
C GLU A 173 16.48 15.96 -18.66
N THR A 174 15.55 15.04 -18.38
CA THR A 174 14.69 15.01 -17.19
C THR A 174 14.99 13.76 -16.34
N PRO A 175 14.93 13.85 -14.99
CA PRO A 175 15.02 12.65 -14.14
C PRO A 175 13.78 11.76 -14.24
N PHE A 176 12.69 12.24 -14.83
CA PHE A 176 11.41 11.56 -14.88
C PHE A 176 11.13 11.05 -16.29
N LEU A 177 11.53 9.80 -16.54
CA LEU A 177 11.32 9.13 -17.82
C LEU A 177 9.83 8.84 -18.06
N GLN A 178 9.45 8.80 -19.33
CA GLN A 178 8.07 8.56 -19.73
C GLN A 178 7.63 7.12 -19.44
N SER A 179 6.47 6.97 -18.80
CA SER A 179 5.80 5.68 -18.59
C SER A 179 4.91 5.33 -19.78
N TYR A 180 4.27 6.35 -20.35
CA TYR A 180 3.54 6.29 -21.62
C TYR A 180 3.95 7.48 -22.50
N PRO A 181 3.70 7.44 -23.82
CA PRO A 181 3.96 8.59 -24.67
C PRO A 181 3.27 9.85 -24.15
N GLY A 182 4.07 10.90 -23.97
CA GLY A 182 3.61 12.19 -23.47
C GLY A 182 3.27 12.22 -21.98
N LYS A 183 3.55 11.15 -21.21
CA LYS A 183 3.21 11.10 -19.77
C LYS A 183 4.34 10.50 -18.94
N ALA A 184 4.74 11.23 -17.90
CA ALA A 184 5.80 10.85 -16.97
C ALA A 184 5.34 11.06 -15.53
N TRP A 185 5.55 10.04 -14.70
CA TRP A 185 5.29 10.07 -13.26
C TRP A 185 6.60 9.84 -12.50
N PRO A 186 6.96 10.72 -11.57
CA PRO A 186 8.11 10.50 -10.68
C PRO A 186 8.03 9.19 -9.90
N ALA A 187 6.83 8.72 -9.56
CA ALA A 187 6.63 7.45 -8.86
C ALA A 187 7.24 6.27 -9.64
N ASP A 188 7.11 6.26 -10.96
CA ASP A 188 7.62 5.19 -11.82
C ASP A 188 9.13 5.29 -11.99
N ALA A 189 9.64 6.52 -12.16
CA ALA A 189 11.06 6.79 -12.24
C ALA A 189 11.79 6.36 -10.96
N VAL A 190 11.19 6.59 -9.78
CA VAL A 190 11.73 6.16 -8.49
C VAL A 190 11.95 4.64 -8.46
N VAL A 191 10.99 3.82 -8.93
CA VAL A 191 11.15 2.36 -8.95
C VAL A 191 12.30 1.94 -9.88
N GLY A 192 12.41 2.60 -11.05
CA GLY A 192 13.52 2.40 -11.98
C GLY A 192 14.89 2.65 -11.34
N VAL A 193 15.05 3.80 -10.67
CA VAL A 193 16.31 4.18 -10.00
C VAL A 193 16.57 3.30 -8.79
N ALA A 194 15.53 2.90 -8.05
CA ALA A 194 15.66 1.93 -6.96
C ALA A 194 16.21 0.60 -7.46
N SER A 195 15.85 0.17 -8.68
CA SER A 195 16.41 -1.07 -9.27
C SER A 195 17.91 -0.93 -9.57
N LEU A 196 18.37 0.25 -10.01
CA LEU A 196 19.80 0.52 -10.24
C LEU A 196 20.58 0.61 -8.91
N ALA A 197 19.99 1.24 -7.90
CA ALA A 197 20.59 1.29 -6.56
C ALA A 197 20.67 -0.11 -5.94
N LEU A 198 19.66 -0.95 -6.15
CA LEU A 198 19.67 -2.35 -5.76
C LEU A 198 20.77 -3.14 -6.51
N TYR A 199 20.97 -2.88 -7.81
CA TYR A 199 22.08 -3.46 -8.55
C TYR A 199 23.43 -3.12 -7.90
N ASN A 200 23.65 -1.84 -7.56
CA ASN A 200 24.88 -1.40 -6.91
C ASN A 200 25.13 -2.04 -5.55
N LYS A 201 24.07 -2.49 -4.85
CA LYS A 201 24.18 -3.21 -3.59
C LYS A 201 24.53 -4.69 -3.78
N LEU A 202 24.00 -5.31 -4.84
CA LEU A 202 24.16 -6.75 -5.10
C LEU A 202 25.41 -7.10 -5.89
N PHE A 203 25.92 -6.15 -6.69
CA PHE A 203 27.07 -6.31 -7.58
C PHE A 203 28.02 -5.13 -7.44
N SER A 204 29.04 -5.05 -8.29
CA SER A 204 29.89 -3.85 -8.36
C SER A 204 29.04 -2.61 -8.68
N PRO A 205 29.25 -1.47 -7.99
CA PRO A 205 28.40 -0.28 -8.05
C PRO A 205 28.58 0.53 -9.34
N ARG A 206 28.21 -0.07 -10.48
CA ARG A 206 28.39 0.47 -11.83
C ARG A 206 27.50 1.68 -12.12
N TYR A 207 26.34 1.78 -11.47
CA TYR A 207 25.29 2.75 -11.82
C TYR A 207 25.16 3.90 -10.81
N GLN A 208 26.15 4.06 -9.92
CA GLN A 208 26.08 5.08 -8.86
C GLN A 208 26.04 6.50 -9.44
N SER A 209 26.74 6.76 -10.55
CA SER A 209 26.72 8.05 -11.24
C SER A 209 25.32 8.46 -11.71
N GLU A 210 24.56 7.50 -12.25
CA GLU A 210 23.19 7.69 -12.72
C GLU A 210 22.24 7.94 -11.55
N VAL A 211 22.38 7.18 -10.46
CA VAL A 211 21.61 7.37 -9.21
C VAL A 211 21.86 8.77 -8.63
N ASP A 212 23.11 9.17 -8.47
CA ASP A 212 23.46 10.49 -7.90
C ASP A 212 22.99 11.64 -8.80
N ARG A 213 23.10 11.47 -10.13
CA ARG A 213 22.60 12.45 -11.10
C ARG A 213 21.08 12.58 -11.00
N TRP A 214 20.36 11.47 -10.91
CA TRP A 214 18.92 11.47 -10.73
C TRP A 214 18.53 12.21 -9.46
N VAL A 215 19.16 11.91 -8.32
CA VAL A 215 18.90 12.59 -7.04
C VAL A 215 19.08 14.11 -7.18
N ARG A 216 20.19 14.56 -7.76
CA ARG A 216 20.43 16.01 -7.98
C ARG A 216 19.36 16.66 -8.86
N MET A 217 19.00 16.03 -9.97
CA MET A 217 18.02 16.56 -10.91
C MET A 217 16.59 16.57 -10.34
N THR A 218 16.23 15.57 -9.54
CA THR A 218 14.93 15.47 -8.85
C THR A 218 14.78 16.61 -7.84
N ARG A 219 15.83 16.92 -7.05
CA ARG A 219 15.80 18.04 -6.08
C ARG A 219 15.52 19.39 -6.74
N GLN A 220 16.01 19.60 -7.96
CA GLN A 220 15.77 20.82 -8.73
C GLN A 220 14.33 20.94 -9.25
N ARG A 221 13.55 19.85 -9.20
CA ARG A 221 12.20 19.72 -9.78
C ARG A 221 11.14 19.35 -8.74
N PHE A 222 11.41 19.59 -7.46
CA PHE A 222 10.38 19.45 -6.44
C PHE A 222 9.21 20.40 -6.70
N ASP A 223 8.03 19.99 -6.26
CA ASP A 223 6.87 20.87 -6.15
C ASP A 223 7.20 22.01 -5.19
N GLN A 224 7.24 23.24 -5.71
CA GLN A 224 7.63 24.42 -4.93
C GLN A 224 6.71 24.69 -3.74
N ALA A 225 5.44 24.28 -3.82
CA ALA A 225 4.49 24.52 -2.74
C ALA A 225 4.72 23.61 -1.53
N THR A 226 5.28 22.42 -1.76
CA THR A 226 5.41 21.38 -0.73
C THR A 226 6.85 20.96 -0.46
N ASN A 227 7.79 21.35 -1.31
CA ASN A 227 9.18 20.87 -1.32
C ASN A 227 9.29 19.34 -1.40
N LEU A 228 8.31 18.71 -2.05
CA LEU A 228 8.21 17.26 -2.23
C LEU A 228 8.32 16.89 -3.71
N ILE A 229 8.65 15.63 -3.99
CA ILE A 229 8.60 15.08 -5.35
C ILE A 229 7.14 15.20 -5.86
N PRO A 230 6.90 15.78 -7.05
CA PRO A 230 5.56 15.99 -7.58
C PRO A 230 4.88 14.67 -7.97
N HIS A 231 3.56 14.70 -8.19
CA HIS A 231 2.82 13.53 -8.62
C HIS A 231 3.00 13.23 -10.13
N ALA A 232 2.96 14.27 -10.96
CA ALA A 232 3.16 14.19 -12.39
C ALA A 232 3.96 15.39 -12.90
N VAL A 233 4.65 15.20 -14.02
CA VAL A 233 5.54 16.20 -14.60
C VAL A 233 5.32 16.33 -16.09
N ASP A 234 5.78 17.45 -16.65
CA ASP A 234 5.97 17.56 -18.09
C ASP A 234 7.10 16.61 -18.53
N PRO A 235 6.88 15.73 -19.51
CA PRO A 235 7.85 14.71 -19.92
C PRO A 235 9.08 15.27 -20.65
N THR A 236 9.03 16.52 -21.09
CA THR A 236 10.11 17.17 -21.86
C THR A 236 11.12 17.81 -20.92
N ASN A 237 10.65 18.61 -19.95
CA ASN A 237 11.53 19.37 -19.06
C ASN A 237 11.58 18.83 -17.62
N GLY A 238 10.65 17.95 -17.25
CA GLY A 238 10.54 17.36 -15.91
C GLY A 238 9.96 18.29 -14.84
N MET A 239 9.40 19.44 -15.24
CA MET A 239 8.80 20.37 -14.30
C MET A 239 7.45 19.84 -13.78
N PRO A 240 7.10 20.10 -12.50
CA PRO A 240 5.81 19.71 -11.95
C PRO A 240 4.63 20.19 -12.81
N SER A 241 3.81 19.25 -13.30
CA SER A 241 2.52 19.55 -13.94
C SER A 241 1.37 19.31 -12.96
N VAL A 242 1.56 18.36 -12.04
CA VAL A 242 0.69 18.13 -10.88
C VAL A 242 1.56 18.12 -9.64
N GLY A 243 1.19 18.92 -8.64
CA GLY A 243 1.89 19.00 -7.36
C GLY A 243 1.91 17.67 -6.61
N ALA A 244 2.54 17.65 -5.43
CA ALA A 244 2.71 16.40 -4.70
C ALA A 244 1.37 15.81 -4.22
N ARG A 245 1.22 14.48 -4.31
CA ARG A 245 0.03 13.73 -3.89
C ARG A 245 0.36 12.61 -2.93
N GLY A 246 -0.58 12.31 -2.04
CA GLY A 246 -0.43 11.31 -0.98
C GLY A 246 -0.19 9.91 -1.54
N SER A 247 -0.96 9.51 -2.55
CA SER A 247 -0.84 8.21 -3.23
C SER A 247 0.57 7.95 -3.77
N SER A 248 1.06 8.84 -4.64
CA SER A 248 2.39 8.70 -5.26
C SER A 248 3.53 8.86 -4.26
N LEU A 249 3.43 9.80 -3.31
CA LEU A 249 4.46 9.96 -2.28
C LEU A 249 4.56 8.74 -1.38
N SER A 250 3.43 8.19 -0.95
CA SER A 250 3.40 6.99 -0.10
C SER A 250 4.13 5.83 -0.77
N LEU A 251 3.92 5.65 -2.08
CA LEU A 251 4.63 4.65 -2.88
C LEU A 251 6.13 4.95 -2.99
N MET A 252 6.50 6.17 -3.37
CA MET A 252 7.91 6.56 -3.54
C MET A 252 8.71 6.39 -2.25
N LEU A 253 8.12 6.71 -1.09
CA LEU A 253 8.75 6.59 0.22
C LEU A 253 9.16 5.15 0.58
N CYS A 254 8.52 4.13 0.00
CA CYS A 254 8.96 2.73 0.15
C CYS A 254 10.33 2.46 -0.49
N PHE A 255 10.72 3.24 -1.51
CA PHE A 255 11.91 2.98 -2.33
C PHE A 255 13.04 3.99 -2.09
N LEU A 256 12.72 5.25 -1.78
CA LEU A 256 13.71 6.32 -1.58
C LEU A 256 14.86 5.95 -0.62
N PRO A 257 14.64 5.24 0.50
CA PRO A 257 15.72 4.86 1.41
C PRO A 257 16.80 3.97 0.76
N GLY A 258 16.42 3.17 -0.25
CA GLY A 258 17.36 2.36 -1.02
C GLY A 258 18.11 3.16 -2.10
N ILE A 259 17.63 4.35 -2.45
CA ILE A 259 18.23 5.24 -3.45
C ILE A 259 19.19 6.23 -2.77
N ASP A 260 18.67 7.01 -1.83
CA ASP A 260 19.41 8.04 -1.10
C ASP A 260 18.74 8.29 0.26
N SER A 261 19.45 7.93 1.33
CA SER A 261 18.91 8.00 2.69
C SER A 261 18.65 9.43 3.20
N LEU A 262 19.34 10.45 2.67
CA LEU A 262 19.13 11.84 3.06
C LEU A 262 17.87 12.39 2.41
N LEU A 263 17.73 12.20 1.10
CA LEU A 263 16.53 12.51 0.35
C LEU A 263 15.30 11.83 0.97
N ALA A 264 15.41 10.54 1.32
CA ALA A 264 14.32 9.80 1.94
C ALA A 264 13.84 10.44 3.26
N ARG A 265 14.77 10.79 4.16
CA ARG A 265 14.43 11.42 5.45
C ARG A 265 13.80 12.81 5.26
N GLU A 266 14.30 13.59 4.32
CA GLU A 266 13.74 14.91 4.00
C GLU A 266 12.31 14.80 3.45
N GLN A 267 12.11 13.92 2.44
CA GLN A 267 10.80 13.71 1.84
C GLN A 267 9.80 13.14 2.85
N TYR A 268 10.22 12.19 3.69
CA TYR A 268 9.35 11.63 4.73
C TYR A 268 8.92 12.68 5.77
N ARG A 269 9.83 13.55 6.20
CA ARG A 269 9.52 14.63 7.15
C ARG A 269 8.43 15.55 6.62
N GLU A 270 8.59 15.99 5.38
CA GLU A 270 7.61 16.87 4.73
C GLU A 270 6.29 16.15 4.44
N PHE A 271 6.35 14.88 4.04
CA PHE A 271 5.16 14.03 3.88
C PHE A 271 4.38 13.93 5.19
N ARG A 272 5.06 13.58 6.30
CA ARG A 272 4.43 13.45 7.62
C ARG A 272 3.77 14.75 8.07
N ALA A 273 4.40 15.89 7.84
CA ALA A 273 3.86 17.20 8.22
C ALA A 273 2.64 17.60 7.38
N LYS A 274 2.61 17.25 6.09
CA LYS A 274 1.60 17.75 5.15
C LYS A 274 0.48 16.76 4.83
N PHE A 275 0.70 15.46 4.96
CA PHE A 275 -0.24 14.43 4.51
C PHE A 275 -0.81 13.57 5.64
N CYS A 276 -0.09 13.36 6.74
CA CYS A 276 -0.66 12.62 7.88
C CYS A 276 -1.82 13.40 8.51
N MET A 277 -2.94 12.73 8.71
CA MET A 277 -4.13 13.30 9.34
C MET A 277 -4.78 12.28 10.28
N LYS A 278 -5.86 12.71 10.93
CA LYS A 278 -6.75 11.81 11.67
C LYS A 278 -8.19 12.01 11.21
N ILE A 279 -8.91 10.91 11.04
CA ILE A 279 -10.36 10.90 10.85
C ILE A 279 -10.97 10.26 12.09
N LEU A 280 -11.79 11.02 12.82
CA LEU A 280 -12.43 10.56 14.06
C LEU A 280 -11.43 10.02 15.11
N GLY A 281 -10.20 10.54 15.11
CA GLY A 281 -9.11 10.09 15.99
C GLY A 281 -8.22 8.99 15.41
N LEU A 282 -8.62 8.34 14.33
CA LEU A 282 -7.85 7.26 13.69
C LEU A 282 -6.87 7.81 12.64
N PRO A 283 -5.63 7.27 12.56
CA PRO A 283 -4.65 7.69 11.55
C PRO A 283 -5.13 7.43 10.12
N ALA A 284 -4.87 8.41 9.25
CA ALA A 284 -5.19 8.38 7.84
C ALA A 284 -4.20 9.26 7.06
N ILE A 285 -4.17 9.10 5.74
CA ILE A 285 -3.32 9.91 4.86
C ILE A 285 -4.18 10.70 3.89
N ARG A 286 -3.92 12.01 3.81
CA ARG A 286 -4.56 12.89 2.85
C ARG A 286 -4.13 12.54 1.43
N GLU A 287 -5.00 12.75 0.45
CA GLU A 287 -4.56 12.70 -0.94
C GLU A 287 -3.87 13.97 -1.40
N TYR A 288 -4.36 15.12 -0.95
CA TYR A 288 -3.79 16.44 -1.23
C TYR A 288 -3.11 17.00 0.03
N PRO A 289 -2.03 17.77 -0.10
CA PRO A 289 -1.33 18.33 1.05
C PRO A 289 -2.27 19.22 1.88
N ASN A 290 -2.06 19.26 3.20
CA ASN A 290 -2.83 20.11 4.10
C ASN A 290 -2.93 21.55 3.59
N GLY A 291 -4.14 22.11 3.59
CA GLY A 291 -4.44 23.42 3.00
C GLY A 291 -4.80 23.38 1.51
N ARG A 292 -4.79 22.20 0.86
CA ARG A 292 -5.33 22.00 -0.49
C ARG A 292 -6.36 20.88 -0.50
N GLU A 293 -7.36 21.06 -1.35
CA GLU A 293 -8.41 20.08 -1.61
C GLU A 293 -8.40 19.70 -3.08
N GLY A 294 -9.00 18.55 -3.38
CA GLY A 294 -9.17 18.06 -4.74
C GLY A 294 -10.08 16.84 -4.75
N VAL A 295 -10.24 16.25 -5.92
CA VAL A 295 -11.12 15.09 -6.14
C VAL A 295 -10.30 13.83 -6.33
N GLY A 296 -10.90 12.69 -5.99
CA GLY A 296 -10.28 11.40 -6.24
C GLY A 296 -10.27 11.06 -7.72
N ASP A 297 -9.29 10.26 -8.13
CA ASP A 297 -9.16 9.75 -9.48
C ASP A 297 -8.75 8.27 -9.46
N ILE A 298 -8.28 7.78 -10.60
CA ILE A 298 -7.88 6.39 -10.79
C ILE A 298 -6.73 5.96 -9.86
N ASP A 299 -5.85 6.89 -9.47
CA ASP A 299 -4.65 6.61 -8.66
C ASP A 299 -4.94 6.65 -7.16
N SER A 300 -5.83 7.56 -6.72
CA SER A 300 -6.19 7.66 -5.30
C SER A 300 -7.36 6.79 -4.90
N GLY A 301 -8.23 6.46 -5.85
CA GLY A 301 -9.60 6.04 -5.58
C GLY A 301 -10.46 7.19 -5.01
N PRO A 302 -11.68 6.89 -4.54
CA PRO A 302 -12.58 7.89 -3.98
C PRO A 302 -12.03 8.47 -2.68
N LEU A 303 -12.14 9.79 -2.50
CA LEU A 303 -11.66 10.45 -1.30
C LEU A 303 -12.74 10.49 -0.21
N PHE A 304 -12.33 10.26 1.04
CA PHE A 304 -13.21 10.30 2.20
C PHE A 304 -12.74 11.38 3.16
N PHE A 305 -13.42 12.53 3.21
CA PHE A 305 -13.00 13.69 4.02
C PHE A 305 -11.54 14.12 3.74
N GLY A 306 -11.11 14.04 2.47
CA GLY A 306 -9.75 14.35 2.04
C GLY A 306 -8.74 13.22 2.23
N MET A 307 -9.09 12.13 2.92
CA MET A 307 -8.27 10.90 2.98
C MET A 307 -8.26 10.19 1.63
N GLY A 308 -7.07 9.82 1.17
CA GLY A 308 -6.86 8.96 0.01
C GLY A 308 -6.71 7.49 0.46
N PRO A 309 -7.58 6.57 0.03
CA PRO A 309 -7.48 5.16 0.39
C PRO A 309 -6.14 4.53 -0.04
N ALA A 310 -5.72 4.77 -1.29
CA ALA A 310 -4.44 4.27 -1.79
C ALA A 310 -3.27 4.82 -0.98
N ALA A 311 -3.25 6.13 -0.71
CA ALA A 311 -2.23 6.76 0.13
C ALA A 311 -2.19 6.15 1.54
N THR A 312 -3.36 5.92 2.14
CA THR A 312 -3.49 5.38 3.50
C THR A 312 -2.95 3.95 3.59
N ILE A 313 -3.26 3.10 2.61
CA ILE A 313 -2.76 1.72 2.53
C ILE A 313 -1.24 1.68 2.33
N VAL A 314 -0.75 2.44 1.34
CA VAL A 314 0.65 2.32 0.90
C VAL A 314 1.61 2.97 1.90
N ALA A 315 1.17 4.01 2.62
CA ALA A 315 2.02 4.73 3.57
C ALA A 315 2.56 3.85 4.71
N VAL A 316 1.92 2.72 5.03
CA VAL A 316 2.43 1.75 6.00
C VAL A 316 3.87 1.35 5.67
N GLY A 317 4.16 1.09 4.39
CA GLY A 317 5.50 0.73 3.93
C GLY A 317 6.49 1.87 4.14
N GLY A 318 6.16 3.07 3.68
CA GLY A 318 7.02 4.25 3.82
C GLY A 318 7.29 4.63 5.28
N MET A 319 6.28 4.58 6.16
CA MET A 319 6.43 4.81 7.60
C MET A 319 7.40 3.80 8.22
N ASN A 320 7.25 2.52 7.89
CA ASN A 320 8.12 1.48 8.43
C ASN A 320 9.58 1.62 7.96
N VAL A 321 9.82 1.84 6.66
CA VAL A 321 11.20 2.01 6.17
C VAL A 321 11.82 3.32 6.70
N ALA A 322 11.02 4.32 7.04
CA ALA A 322 11.47 5.52 7.75
C ALA A 322 11.76 5.29 9.25
N GLY A 323 11.51 4.09 9.79
CA GLY A 323 11.71 3.74 11.20
C GLY A 323 10.54 4.12 12.12
N GLU A 324 9.42 4.57 11.56
CA GLU A 324 8.21 4.99 12.29
C GLU A 324 7.27 3.80 12.50
N ASN A 325 7.85 2.71 13.00
CA ASN A 325 7.23 1.39 13.17
C ASN A 325 5.88 1.46 13.90
N ARG A 326 5.82 2.27 14.96
CA ARG A 326 4.59 2.49 15.71
C ARG A 326 3.48 3.10 14.87
N ALA A 327 3.78 4.14 14.11
CA ALA A 327 2.81 4.79 13.24
C ALA A 327 2.34 3.83 12.13
N ALA A 328 3.27 3.05 11.57
CA ALA A 328 2.97 2.03 10.57
C ALA A 328 2.02 0.96 11.12
N THR A 329 2.28 0.43 12.31
CA THR A 329 1.41 -0.57 12.98
C THR A 329 0.05 0.03 13.32
N GLU A 330 0.00 1.24 13.90
CA GLU A 330 -1.27 1.93 14.19
C GLU A 330 -2.11 2.15 12.91
N GLN A 331 -1.47 2.52 11.80
CA GLN A 331 -2.12 2.70 10.50
C GLN A 331 -2.63 1.36 9.94
N LEU A 332 -1.84 0.29 10.05
CA LEU A 332 -2.23 -1.05 9.60
C LEU A 332 -3.39 -1.64 10.42
N CYS A 333 -3.42 -1.42 11.75
CA CYS A 333 -4.57 -1.78 12.57
C CYS A 333 -5.87 -1.13 12.07
N VAL A 334 -5.81 0.15 11.68
CA VAL A 334 -6.96 0.86 11.10
C VAL A 334 -7.35 0.25 9.76
N ILE A 335 -6.39 0.01 8.87
CA ILE A 335 -6.64 -0.63 7.57
C ILE A 335 -7.33 -2.00 7.77
N ASN A 336 -6.87 -2.80 8.73
CA ASN A 336 -7.44 -4.12 9.01
C ASN A 336 -8.83 -4.06 9.61
N ALA A 337 -9.09 -3.08 10.48
CA ALA A 337 -10.39 -2.89 11.09
C ALA A 337 -11.45 -2.50 10.05
N PHE A 338 -11.09 -1.65 9.08
CA PHE A 338 -12.02 -1.15 8.05
C PHE A 338 -12.04 -1.99 6.77
N GLY A 339 -10.96 -2.70 6.46
CA GLY A 339 -10.81 -3.47 5.24
C GLY A 339 -11.63 -4.76 5.19
N PHE A 340 -12.42 -5.06 6.23
CA PHE A 340 -13.31 -6.23 6.31
C PHE A 340 -12.65 -7.55 5.87
N LEU A 341 -11.63 -8.01 6.60
CA LEU A 341 -11.20 -9.42 6.55
C LEU A 341 -12.37 -10.35 6.92
N PHE A 342 -13.20 -10.80 5.98
CA PHE A 342 -14.14 -11.87 6.24
C PHE A 342 -13.47 -13.19 5.88
N SER A 343 -13.06 -13.96 6.89
CA SER A 343 -12.67 -15.34 6.69
C SER A 343 -13.91 -16.23 6.82
N PHE A 344 -14.66 -16.39 5.73
CA PHE A 344 -15.65 -17.48 5.65
C PHE A 344 -14.96 -18.65 4.96
N GLY A 345 -14.63 -19.70 5.72
CA GLY A 345 -13.91 -20.87 5.20
C GLY A 345 -12.37 -20.83 5.31
N GLY A 346 -11.79 -19.89 6.05
CA GLY A 346 -10.35 -19.90 6.38
C GLY A 346 -9.45 -19.07 5.47
N GLU A 347 -9.97 -18.47 4.39
CA GLU A 347 -9.20 -17.60 3.49
C GLU A 347 -9.38 -16.11 3.86
N PRO A 348 -8.29 -15.36 4.12
CA PRO A 348 -8.36 -13.91 4.35
C PRO A 348 -8.58 -13.14 3.05
N LYS A 349 -9.49 -12.15 3.04
CA LYS A 349 -9.76 -11.25 1.89
C LYS A 349 -10.09 -9.83 2.37
N TYR A 350 -9.49 -8.78 1.80
CA TYR A 350 -9.93 -7.40 2.01
C TYR A 350 -11.06 -7.03 1.06
N LEU A 351 -11.99 -6.17 1.52
CA LEU A 351 -13.11 -5.64 0.72
C LEU A 351 -13.89 -6.74 -0.03
N PHE A 352 -14.03 -7.92 0.58
CA PHE A 352 -14.67 -9.10 -0.04
C PHE A 352 -14.00 -9.62 -1.32
N GLY A 353 -12.72 -9.28 -1.57
CA GLY A 353 -11.97 -9.66 -2.77
C GLY A 353 -12.32 -8.84 -4.02
N ILE A 354 -13.05 -7.72 -3.86
CA ILE A 354 -13.51 -6.89 -5.00
C ILE A 354 -12.33 -6.19 -5.70
N GLU A 355 -11.27 -5.87 -4.95
CA GLU A 355 -10.14 -5.09 -5.43
C GLU A 355 -8.79 -5.75 -5.08
N PRO A 356 -8.40 -6.84 -5.79
CA PRO A 356 -7.19 -7.62 -5.46
C PRO A 356 -5.88 -6.82 -5.44
N ILE A 357 -5.80 -5.68 -6.14
CA ILE A 357 -4.63 -4.80 -6.09
C ILE A 357 -4.47 -4.14 -4.72
N ALA A 358 -5.57 -3.85 -4.02
CA ALA A 358 -5.53 -3.33 -2.66
C ALA A 358 -4.95 -4.37 -1.70
N ASP A 359 -5.40 -5.63 -1.80
CA ASP A 359 -4.83 -6.76 -1.05
C ASP A 359 -3.33 -6.90 -1.31
N ALA A 360 -2.90 -6.80 -2.57
CA ALA A 360 -1.49 -6.89 -2.93
C ALA A 360 -0.64 -5.77 -2.32
N PHE A 361 -1.13 -4.53 -2.33
CA PHE A 361 -0.46 -3.42 -1.65
C PHE A 361 -0.38 -3.63 -0.15
N ILE A 362 -1.48 -4.04 0.50
CA ILE A 362 -1.51 -4.30 1.94
C ILE A 362 -0.52 -5.41 2.30
N LEU A 363 -0.53 -6.52 1.55
CA LEU A 363 0.39 -7.64 1.79
C LEU A 363 1.84 -7.20 1.61
N TRP A 364 2.17 -6.58 0.48
CA TRP A 364 3.52 -6.10 0.22
C TRP A 364 4.02 -5.13 1.30
N THR A 365 3.25 -4.10 1.65
CA THR A 365 3.69 -3.13 2.68
C THR A 365 3.76 -3.75 4.06
N SER A 366 2.86 -4.68 4.41
CA SER A 366 2.94 -5.44 5.66
C SER A 366 4.20 -6.31 5.72
N THR A 367 4.62 -6.90 4.60
CA THR A 367 5.88 -7.68 4.54
C THR A 367 7.13 -6.83 4.68
N LEU A 368 7.04 -5.49 4.59
CA LEU A 368 8.18 -4.61 4.88
C LEU A 368 8.40 -4.44 6.38
N LEU A 369 7.36 -4.63 7.22
CA LEU A 369 7.44 -4.42 8.67
C LEU A 369 8.51 -5.28 9.35
N THR A 370 9.28 -4.68 10.26
CA THR A 370 10.29 -5.40 11.04
C THR A 370 9.63 -6.12 12.23
N SER A 371 10.13 -7.31 12.59
CA SER A 371 9.61 -8.10 13.72
C SER A 371 9.80 -7.40 15.08
N GLU A 372 10.88 -6.61 15.24
CA GLU A 372 11.14 -5.80 16.43
C GLU A 372 10.09 -4.68 16.66
N ALA A 373 9.35 -4.29 15.62
CA ALA A 373 8.28 -3.30 15.70
C ALA A 373 7.11 -3.75 16.61
N ASN A 374 6.83 -5.06 16.68
CA ASN A 374 5.66 -5.57 17.38
C ASN A 374 5.81 -5.60 18.89
N VAL A 375 7.00 -5.96 19.40
CA VAL A 375 7.22 -6.19 20.84
C VAL A 375 7.00 -4.91 21.64
N ASN A 376 7.24 -3.74 21.04
CA ASN A 376 7.17 -2.45 21.74
C ASN A 376 5.87 -1.66 21.51
N VAL A 377 5.00 -2.02 20.55
CA VAL A 377 3.86 -1.16 20.14
C VAL A 377 2.55 -1.54 20.81
N ILE A 378 2.24 -2.83 20.97
CA ILE A 378 1.01 -3.28 21.65
C ILE A 378 0.99 -2.78 23.11
N GLU A 379 2.15 -2.75 23.77
CA GLU A 379 2.30 -2.22 25.13
C GLU A 379 2.25 -0.69 25.23
N SER A 380 2.41 0.06 24.12
CA SER A 380 2.66 1.51 24.18
C SER A 380 1.67 2.40 23.44
N THR A 381 0.68 1.85 22.73
CA THR A 381 -0.42 2.65 22.13
C THR A 381 -1.10 3.45 23.25
N PRO A 382 -1.20 4.79 23.18
CA PRO A 382 -1.74 5.54 24.29
C PRO A 382 -3.23 5.19 24.36
N PRO A 383 -3.78 4.86 25.54
CA PRO A 383 -5.18 4.43 25.68
C PRO A 383 -6.19 5.44 25.08
N PHE A 384 -5.75 6.68 24.87
CA PHE A 384 -6.56 7.76 24.33
C PHE A 384 -6.56 7.90 22.80
N SER A 385 -5.66 7.25 22.05
CA SER A 385 -5.54 7.49 20.59
C SER A 385 -6.79 7.10 19.80
N ARG A 386 -7.52 6.09 20.28
CA ARG A 386 -8.75 5.57 19.66
C ARG A 386 -10.02 6.02 20.39
N MET A 387 -9.89 6.73 21.50
CA MET A 387 -11.03 7.06 22.39
C MET A 387 -12.08 7.92 21.69
N THR A 388 -11.67 8.84 20.82
CA THR A 388 -12.59 9.65 20.01
C THR A 388 -13.48 8.76 19.15
N PHE A 389 -12.91 7.77 18.47
CA PHE A 389 -13.67 6.84 17.65
C PHE A 389 -14.62 5.97 18.50
N HIS A 390 -14.14 5.46 19.64
CA HIS A 390 -14.95 4.68 20.56
C HIS A 390 -16.13 5.48 21.16
N ALA A 391 -15.90 6.74 21.56
CA ALA A 391 -16.93 7.61 22.11
C ALA A 391 -18.00 7.95 21.07
N ILE A 392 -17.60 8.27 19.84
CA ILE A 392 -18.52 8.52 18.72
C ILE A 392 -19.31 7.24 18.40
N SER A 393 -18.63 6.09 18.36
CA SER A 393 -19.27 4.80 18.12
C SER A 393 -20.33 4.48 19.18
N LEU A 394 -20.00 4.67 20.45
CA LEU A 394 -20.93 4.48 21.57
C LEU A 394 -22.13 5.42 21.45
N GLY A 395 -21.91 6.69 21.11
CA GLY A 395 -22.99 7.66 20.87
C GLY A 395 -23.95 7.20 19.78
N ILE A 396 -23.42 6.72 18.64
CA ILE A 396 -24.23 6.17 17.54
C ILE A 396 -25.01 4.93 18.01
N LEU A 397 -24.38 3.99 18.71
CA LEU A 397 -25.04 2.80 19.22
C LEU A 397 -26.17 3.14 20.21
N LEU A 398 -25.94 4.12 21.10
CA LEU A 398 -26.97 4.60 22.03
C LEU A 398 -28.16 5.22 21.26
N LEU A 399 -27.91 6.03 20.23
CA LEU A 399 -28.95 6.62 19.38
C LEU A 399 -29.76 5.55 18.64
N LEU A 400 -29.10 4.52 18.08
CA LEU A 400 -29.75 3.38 17.41
C LEU A 400 -30.56 2.52 18.40
N SER A 401 -30.14 2.45 19.67
CA SER A 401 -30.88 1.70 20.69
C SER A 401 -32.09 2.46 21.27
N PHE A 402 -32.15 3.78 21.08
CA PHE A 402 -33.08 4.65 21.80
C PHE A 402 -34.57 4.27 21.63
N PRO A 403 -35.08 3.96 20.41
CA PRO A 403 -36.49 3.57 20.23
C PRO A 403 -36.88 2.29 20.96
N TYR A 404 -35.93 1.37 21.20
CA TYR A 404 -36.16 0.14 21.96
C TYR A 404 -36.18 0.38 23.47
N SER A 405 -35.46 1.39 23.96
CA SER A 405 -35.42 1.77 25.38
C SER A 405 -36.64 2.59 25.83
N LEU A 406 -37.31 3.28 24.90
CA LEU A 406 -38.43 4.20 25.16
C LEU A 406 -39.62 3.57 25.93
N PRO A 407 -40.09 2.36 25.59
CA PRO A 407 -41.19 1.70 26.32
C PRO A 407 -40.83 1.38 27.77
N PHE A 408 -39.58 1.00 28.03
CA PHE A 408 -39.07 0.71 29.36
C PHE A 408 -38.96 1.99 30.20
N LEU A 409 -38.41 3.05 29.62
CA LEU A 409 -38.32 4.37 30.26
C LEU A 409 -39.71 4.92 30.63
N ARG A 410 -40.67 4.86 29.70
CA ARG A 410 -42.07 5.30 29.96
C ARG A 410 -42.72 4.52 31.09
N ARG A 411 -42.51 3.20 31.18
CA ARG A 411 -43.01 2.38 32.30
C ARG A 411 -42.38 2.79 33.64
N ARG A 412 -41.09 3.08 33.66
CA ARG A 412 -40.36 3.49 34.87
C ARG A 412 -40.79 4.87 35.37
N PHE A 413 -40.97 5.84 34.47
CA PHE A 413 -41.47 7.17 34.84
C PHE A 413 -42.91 7.13 35.33
N ARG A 414 -43.76 6.28 34.74
CA ARG A 414 -45.13 6.09 35.21
C ARG A 414 -45.19 5.47 36.61
N LYS A 415 -44.41 4.40 36.88
CA LYS A 415 -44.31 3.83 38.24
C LYS A 415 -43.85 4.84 39.29
N ARG A 416 -42.83 5.65 38.98
CA ARG A 416 -42.36 6.71 39.90
C ARG A 416 -43.37 7.83 40.13
N ALA A 417 -44.28 8.07 39.19
CA ALA A 417 -45.36 9.03 39.34
C ALA A 417 -46.57 8.44 40.09
N GLU A 418 -46.72 7.11 40.13
CA GLU A 418 -47.73 6.39 40.92
C GLU A 418 -47.24 6.14 42.37
N GLU A 419 -45.93 6.21 42.64
CA GLU A 419 -45.29 6.07 43.96
C GLU A 419 -45.08 7.42 44.72
N LYS A 420 -45.41 8.55 44.10
CA LYS A 420 -45.44 9.89 44.70
C LYS A 420 -46.88 10.34 44.84
#